data_AF-A0A8T1CE96-F1
#
_entry.id   AF-A0A8T1CE96-F1
#
_cell.length_a   1.000
_cell.length_b   1.000
_cell.length_c   1.000
_cell.angle_alpha   90.00
_cell.angle_beta   90.00
_cell.angle_gamma   90.00
#
_symmetry.space_group_name_H-M   'P 1'
#
loop_
_entity.id
_entity.type
_entity.pdbx_description
1 polymer ?
#
loop_
_entity_poly.entity_id
_entity_poly.type
_entity_poly.pdbx_seq_one_letter_code
_entity_poly.pdbx_strand_id
1 'polypeptide(L)'
;MYMYTRGYCSEELIQDAFVKAAVARRTEILEFLLATGRVSMEGFERGLEAAATSGSIAAVTYLDNKKLSSLQGIHRAFEVSGSLAVTKFLYKTEKIPAQSMTAALKNVTGIGTMIQMHKKDREAIALFLCKEGCIPAEMICTVFAMTVYDLAGMVESLYGNPCISRQIFDGQAGDIAKNQGSGFVECGSE
;
A
#
# COMPACT_ATOMS: atom_id res chain seq x y z
N MET A 1 24.59 4.71 23.61
CA MET A 1 24.67 6.15 23.93
C MET A 1 26.12 6.66 24.06
N TYR A 2 27.08 6.15 23.29
CA TYR A 2 28.52 6.52 23.43
C TYR A 2 29.10 7.27 22.21
N MET A 3 28.46 7.15 21.03
CA MET A 3 28.88 7.82 19.80
C MET A 3 28.41 9.29 19.71
N TYR A 4 27.26 9.60 20.31
CA TYR A 4 26.60 10.91 20.19
C TYR A 4 27.34 12.04 20.93
N THR A 5 28.02 11.72 22.04
CA THR A 5 28.71 12.71 22.89
C THR A 5 30.06 13.18 22.35
N ARG A 6 30.60 12.54 21.30
CA ARG A 6 31.94 12.85 20.76
C ARG A 6 31.95 13.71 19.49
N GLY A 7 30.80 14.23 19.03
CA GLY A 7 30.75 15.13 17.88
C GLY A 7 30.97 14.49 16.50
N TYR A 8 31.01 13.15 16.41
CA TYR A 8 31.26 12.41 15.17
C TYR A 8 30.02 12.03 14.36
N CYS A 9 28.81 12.47 14.76
CA CYS A 9 27.60 12.14 14.02
C CYS A 9 27.33 13.18 12.94
N SER A 10 27.67 12.85 11.70
CA SER A 10 27.19 13.58 10.53
C SER A 10 25.65 13.60 10.51
N GLU A 11 25.08 14.62 9.87
CA GLU A 11 23.64 14.74 9.72
C GLU A 11 23.03 13.52 9.02
N GLU A 12 23.74 12.96 8.03
CA GLU A 12 23.35 11.75 7.30
C GLU A 12 23.25 10.52 8.21
N LEU A 13 24.19 10.34 9.14
CA LEU A 13 24.15 9.22 10.10
C LEU A 13 22.92 9.31 11.03
N ILE A 14 22.46 10.51 11.35
CA ILE A 14 21.25 10.71 12.16
C ILE A 14 20.02 10.33 11.36
N GLN A 15 19.93 10.73 10.08
CA GLN A 15 18.80 10.34 9.23
C GLN A 15 18.75 8.82 9.04
N ASP A 16 19.89 8.18 8.77
CA ASP A 16 19.95 6.71 8.60
C ASP A 16 19.61 5.97 9.90
N ALA A 17 20.12 6.45 11.05
CA ALA A 17 19.74 5.89 12.35
C ALA A 17 18.24 6.02 12.63
N PHE A 18 17.63 7.15 12.23
CA PHE A 18 16.19 7.37 12.37
C PHE A 18 15.38 6.39 11.53
N VAL A 19 15.74 6.22 10.26
CA VAL A 19 15.11 5.24 9.35
C VAL A 19 15.28 3.81 9.89
N LYS A 20 16.47 3.42 10.34
CA LYS A 20 16.72 2.09 10.91
C LYS A 20 15.92 1.85 12.19
N ALA A 21 15.79 2.85 13.05
CA ALA A 21 14.95 2.76 14.25
C ALA A 21 13.47 2.54 13.89
N ALA A 22 12.98 3.20 12.83
CA ALA A 22 11.63 3.02 12.33
C ALA A 22 11.39 1.59 11.79
N VAL A 23 12.30 1.07 10.96
CA VAL A 23 12.24 -0.32 10.48
C VAL A 23 12.28 -1.32 11.63
N ALA A 24 13.18 -1.10 12.59
CA ALA A 24 13.33 -1.95 13.77
C ALA A 24 12.21 -1.78 14.81
N ARG A 25 11.23 -0.90 14.54
CA ARG A 25 10.07 -0.63 15.39
C ARG A 25 10.43 -0.12 16.81
N ARG A 26 11.55 0.60 16.94
CA ARG A 26 12.09 1.11 18.21
C ARG A 26 11.64 2.54 18.44
N THR A 27 10.42 2.72 18.95
CA THR A 27 9.82 4.04 19.18
C THR A 27 10.62 4.90 20.15
N GLU A 28 11.28 4.29 21.13
CA GLU A 28 12.14 4.98 22.10
C GLU A 28 13.38 5.61 21.44
N ILE A 29 13.90 4.97 20.39
CA ILE A 29 15.04 5.49 19.63
C ILE A 29 14.58 6.60 18.68
N LEU A 30 13.40 6.46 18.05
CA LEU A 30 12.79 7.52 17.25
C LEU A 30 12.55 8.79 18.07
N GLU A 31 12.06 8.64 19.29
CA GLU A 31 11.85 9.75 20.22
C GLU A 31 13.16 10.43 20.59
N PHE A 32 14.17 9.66 20.99
CA PHE A 32 15.48 10.19 21.29
C PHE A 32 16.08 10.97 20.10
N LEU A 33 16.05 10.39 18.90
CA LEU A 33 16.63 11.01 17.71
C LEU A 33 15.86 12.27 17.28
N LEU A 34 14.53 12.26 17.35
CA LEU A 34 13.72 13.44 17.03
C LEU A 34 13.96 14.58 18.04
N ALA A 35 14.10 14.26 19.33
CA ALA A 35 14.37 15.23 20.39
C ALA A 35 15.72 15.96 20.22
N THR A 36 16.63 15.42 19.40
CA THR A 36 17.88 16.12 19.06
C THR A 36 17.66 17.36 18.18
N GLY A 37 16.52 17.47 17.50
CA GLY A 37 16.25 18.54 16.53
C GLY A 37 17.08 18.43 15.24
N ARG A 38 17.77 17.31 15.02
CA ARG A 38 18.68 17.09 13.88
C ARG A 38 18.10 16.17 12.80
N VAL A 39 16.86 15.73 12.94
CA VAL A 39 16.15 14.97 11.90
C VAL A 39 15.58 15.97 10.91
N SER A 40 16.00 15.88 9.65
CA SER A 40 15.47 16.74 8.61
C SER A 40 14.04 16.33 8.26
N MET A 41 13.28 17.22 7.62
CA MET A 41 11.92 16.91 7.17
C MET A 41 11.90 15.67 6.24
N GLU A 42 12.85 15.59 5.31
CA GLU A 42 13.01 14.43 4.43
C GLU A 42 13.33 13.15 5.22
N GLY A 43 14.25 13.23 6.19
CA GLY A 43 14.57 12.11 7.08
C GLY A 43 13.36 11.65 7.90
N PHE A 44 12.53 12.59 8.35
CA PHE A 44 11.29 12.31 9.06
C PHE A 44 10.30 11.53 8.19
N GLU A 45 10.05 12.00 6.95
CA GLU A 45 9.14 11.33 6.03
C GLU A 45 9.65 9.94 5.61
N ARG A 46 10.96 9.79 5.37
CA ARG A 46 11.58 8.48 5.15
C ARG A 46 11.42 7.55 6.35
N GLY A 47 11.50 8.08 7.56
CA GLY A 47 11.23 7.34 8.79
C GLY A 47 9.76 6.91 8.90
N LEU A 48 8.81 7.76 8.50
CA LEU A 48 7.39 7.41 8.45
C LEU A 48 7.13 6.29 7.44
N GLU A 49 7.67 6.40 6.22
CA GLU A 49 7.57 5.36 5.19
C GLU A 49 8.19 4.04 5.66
N ALA A 50 9.35 4.09 6.32
CA ALA A 50 10.00 2.92 6.90
C ALA A 50 9.19 2.27 8.02
N ALA A 51 8.60 3.07 8.92
CA ALA A 51 7.70 2.58 9.96
C ALA A 51 6.46 1.90 9.35
N ALA A 52 5.87 2.52 8.33
CA ALA A 52 4.72 1.98 7.62
C ALA A 52 5.05 0.68 6.89
N THR A 53 6.18 0.64 6.18
CA THR A 53 6.71 -0.55 5.49
C THR A 53 6.95 -1.69 6.47
N SER A 54 7.51 -1.40 7.64
CA SER A 54 7.70 -2.41 8.68
C SER A 54 6.39 -2.94 9.26
N GLY A 55 5.25 -2.31 8.98
CA GLY A 55 3.95 -2.65 9.56
C GLY A 55 3.81 -2.23 11.03
N SER A 56 4.67 -1.35 11.55
CA SER A 56 4.65 -0.94 12.95
C SER A 56 3.61 0.15 13.21
N ILE A 57 2.42 -0.27 13.68
CA ILE A 57 1.36 0.69 14.05
C ILE A 57 1.82 1.67 15.14
N ALA A 58 2.57 1.19 16.14
CA ALA A 58 3.07 2.04 17.23
C ALA A 58 3.99 3.15 16.72
N ALA A 59 4.92 2.82 15.82
CA ALA A 59 5.83 3.81 15.24
C ALA A 59 5.11 4.78 14.29
N VAL A 60 4.19 4.28 13.45
CA VAL A 60 3.38 5.13 12.57
C VAL A 60 2.51 6.09 13.37
N THR A 61 1.81 5.62 14.41
CA THR A 61 0.99 6.48 15.28
C THR A 61 1.85 7.50 16.02
N TYR A 62 3.02 7.10 16.54
CA TYR A 62 3.95 8.04 17.18
C TYR A 62 4.37 9.16 16.22
N LEU A 63 4.76 8.82 14.99
CA LEU A 63 5.23 9.79 13.99
C LEU A 63 4.08 10.67 13.49
N ASP A 64 2.90 10.12 13.21
CA ASP A 64 1.72 10.89 12.81
C ASP A 64 1.30 11.91 13.89
N ASN A 65 1.39 11.53 15.18
CA ASN A 65 1.09 12.43 16.30
C ASN A 65 2.04 13.64 16.39
N LYS A 66 3.21 13.60 15.76
CA LYS A 66 4.09 14.79 15.68
C LYS A 66 3.58 15.83 14.71
N LYS A 67 2.68 15.45 13.79
CA LYS A 67 2.07 16.34 12.78
C LYS A 67 3.11 17.13 11.98
N LEU A 68 4.25 16.48 11.73
CA LEU A 68 5.35 17.05 10.94
C LEU A 68 5.29 16.62 9.47
N SER A 69 4.71 15.46 9.15
CA SER A 69 4.63 14.95 7.78
C SER A 69 3.75 15.80 6.87
N SER A 70 4.17 15.94 5.61
CA SER A 70 3.29 16.46 4.57
C SER A 70 2.21 15.43 4.22
N LEU A 71 1.12 15.88 3.59
CA LEU A 71 0.10 14.99 3.03
C LEU A 71 0.71 13.99 2.05
N GLN A 72 1.67 14.44 1.23
CA GLN A 72 2.36 13.55 0.29
C GLN A 72 3.19 12.49 1.01
N GLY A 73 3.85 12.83 2.12
CA GLY A 73 4.56 11.86 2.96
C GLY A 73 3.61 10.80 3.56
N ILE A 74 2.41 11.21 3.98
CA ILE A 74 1.37 10.29 4.45
C ILE A 74 0.86 9.38 3.33
N HIS A 75 0.67 9.92 2.12
CA HIS A 75 0.28 9.14 0.94
C HIS A 75 1.34 8.09 0.60
N ARG A 76 2.63 8.45 0.55
CA ARG A 76 3.72 7.50 0.32
C ARG A 76 3.77 6.41 1.40
N ALA A 77 3.62 6.79 2.67
CA ALA A 77 3.56 5.83 3.77
C ALA A 77 2.37 4.85 3.66
N PHE A 78 1.21 5.35 3.20
CA PHE A 78 0.03 4.51 2.94
C PHE A 78 0.31 3.51 1.82
N GLU A 79 0.89 3.97 0.70
CA GLU A 79 1.22 3.16 -0.47
C GLU A 79 2.16 1.99 -0.14
N VAL A 80 3.03 2.15 0.86
CA VAL A 80 4.00 1.13 1.28
C VAL A 80 3.63 0.41 2.57
N SER A 81 2.41 0.57 3.08
CA SER A 81 2.00 -0.01 4.36
C SER A 81 2.12 -1.55 4.39
N GLY A 82 2.91 -2.06 5.34
CA GLY A 82 3.24 -3.48 5.46
C GLY A 82 2.30 -4.30 6.37
N SER A 83 1.26 -3.68 6.92
CA SER A 83 0.23 -4.37 7.70
C SER A 83 -1.14 -3.72 7.55
N LEU A 84 -2.21 -4.52 7.68
CA LEU A 84 -3.58 -4.01 7.59
C LEU A 84 -3.87 -2.93 8.64
N ALA A 85 -3.29 -3.06 9.83
CA ALA A 85 -3.46 -2.10 10.91
C ALA A 85 -2.94 -0.70 10.51
N VAL A 86 -1.76 -0.64 9.91
CA VAL A 86 -1.18 0.61 9.40
C VAL A 86 -2.01 1.16 8.26
N THR A 87 -2.40 0.32 7.28
CA THR A 87 -3.23 0.77 6.15
C THR A 87 -4.52 1.41 6.62
N LYS A 88 -5.25 0.75 7.54
CA LYS A 88 -6.51 1.27 8.10
C LYS A 88 -6.32 2.54 8.92
N PHE A 89 -5.21 2.65 9.65
CA PHE A 89 -4.90 3.85 10.41
C PHE A 89 -4.72 5.03 9.47
N LEU A 90 -3.81 4.93 8.51
CA LEU A 90 -3.51 6.01 7.56
C LEU A 90 -4.73 6.37 6.69
N TYR A 91 -5.54 5.37 6.29
CA TYR A 91 -6.78 5.60 5.57
C TYR A 91 -7.80 6.45 6.34
N LYS A 92 -7.86 6.28 7.67
CA LYS A 92 -8.79 7.03 8.54
C LYS A 92 -8.27 8.40 8.91
N THR A 93 -6.95 8.54 9.04
CA THR A 93 -6.34 9.80 9.47
C THR A 93 -6.44 10.87 8.39
N GLU A 94 -6.29 10.51 7.12
CA GLU A 94 -6.23 11.47 6.02
C GLU A 94 -7.05 11.04 4.80
N LYS A 95 -7.44 12.01 3.97
CA LYS A 95 -8.08 11.73 2.69
C LYS A 95 -7.04 11.14 1.71
N ILE A 96 -7.10 9.83 1.53
CA ILE A 96 -6.24 9.12 0.58
C ILE A 96 -6.80 9.25 -0.85
N PRO A 97 -6.01 9.72 -1.83
CA PRO A 97 -6.45 9.83 -3.20
C PRO A 97 -6.47 8.44 -3.88
N ALA A 98 -7.33 8.28 -4.90
CA ALA A 98 -7.49 7.01 -5.63
C ALA A 98 -6.18 6.50 -6.26
N GLN A 99 -5.28 7.41 -6.65
CA GLN A 99 -3.95 7.05 -7.17
C GLN A 99 -3.11 6.30 -6.12
N SER A 100 -3.15 6.73 -4.85
CA SER A 100 -2.41 6.10 -3.77
C SER A 100 -3.05 4.77 -3.36
N MET A 101 -4.39 4.65 -3.45
CA MET A 101 -5.07 3.35 -3.31
C MET A 101 -4.63 2.37 -4.39
N THR A 102 -4.53 2.84 -5.64
CA THR A 102 -4.08 2.02 -6.78
C THR A 102 -2.62 1.61 -6.63
N ALA A 103 -1.75 2.52 -6.18
CA ALA A 103 -0.35 2.21 -5.92
C ALA A 103 -0.18 1.22 -4.77
N ALA A 104 -0.91 1.39 -3.66
CA ALA A 104 -0.94 0.42 -2.56
C ALA A 104 -1.37 -0.97 -3.06
N LEU A 105 -2.42 -1.03 -3.91
CA LEU A 105 -2.89 -2.28 -4.50
C LEU A 105 -1.80 -2.93 -5.38
N LYS A 106 -1.14 -2.16 -6.25
CA LYS A 106 -0.03 -2.64 -7.08
C LYS A 106 1.14 -3.18 -6.25
N ASN A 107 1.45 -2.55 -5.13
CA ASN A 107 2.55 -2.96 -4.26
C ASN A 107 2.22 -4.29 -3.54
N VAL A 108 0.99 -4.46 -3.02
CA VAL A 108 0.60 -5.73 -2.39
C VAL A 108 0.44 -6.87 -3.40
N THR A 109 0.13 -6.58 -4.66
CA THR A 109 0.14 -7.56 -5.75
C THR A 109 1.52 -7.75 -6.39
N GLY A 110 2.59 -7.15 -5.87
CA GLY A 110 3.95 -7.34 -6.38
C GLY A 110 4.20 -6.82 -7.81
N ILE A 111 3.28 -6.03 -8.37
CA ILE A 111 3.45 -5.35 -9.68
C ILE A 111 4.31 -4.10 -9.49
N GLY A 112 4.09 -3.40 -8.37
CA GLY A 112 4.81 -2.19 -8.00
C GLY A 112 6.06 -2.49 -7.18
N THR A 113 6.32 -1.64 -6.19
CA THR A 113 7.41 -1.84 -5.24
C THR A 113 7.14 -3.08 -4.39
N MET A 114 8.05 -4.04 -4.43
CA MET A 114 7.97 -5.25 -3.63
C MET A 114 8.17 -4.93 -2.14
N ILE A 115 7.08 -5.01 -1.39
CA ILE A 115 7.09 -4.86 0.07
C ILE A 115 7.16 -6.25 0.72
N GLN A 116 8.12 -6.41 1.62
CA GLN A 116 8.19 -7.58 2.48
C GLN A 116 7.09 -7.48 3.54
N MET A 117 6.07 -8.32 3.41
CA MET A 117 4.96 -8.41 4.35
C MET A 117 4.47 -9.84 4.46
N HIS A 118 3.85 -10.19 5.58
CA HIS A 118 3.25 -11.50 5.74
C HIS A 118 2.11 -11.69 4.74
N LYS A 119 1.99 -12.92 4.20
CA LYS A 119 0.93 -13.29 3.26
C LYS A 119 -0.45 -12.86 3.76
N LYS A 120 -0.79 -13.15 5.01
CA LYS A 120 -2.06 -12.76 5.64
C LYS A 120 -2.33 -11.25 5.58
N ASP A 121 -1.33 -10.41 5.84
CA ASP A 121 -1.47 -8.95 5.73
C ASP A 121 -1.65 -8.52 4.28
N ARG A 122 -0.91 -9.13 3.35
CA ARG A 122 -1.04 -8.88 1.91
C ARG A 122 -2.47 -9.12 1.42
N GLU A 123 -3.05 -10.28 1.73
CA GLU A 123 -4.43 -10.60 1.31
C GLU A 123 -5.43 -9.66 1.97
N ALA A 124 -5.25 -9.37 3.26
CA ALA A 124 -6.18 -8.51 4.00
C ALA A 124 -6.13 -7.05 3.51
N ILE A 125 -4.96 -6.52 3.17
CA ILE A 125 -4.81 -5.18 2.58
C ILE A 125 -5.45 -5.14 1.19
N ALA A 126 -5.16 -6.12 0.33
CA ALA A 126 -5.77 -6.19 -1.01
C ALA A 126 -7.30 -6.20 -0.91
N LEU A 127 -7.88 -7.06 -0.05
CA LEU A 127 -9.32 -7.10 0.17
C LEU A 127 -9.89 -5.80 0.72
N PHE A 128 -9.17 -5.14 1.64
CA PHE A 128 -9.58 -3.85 2.16
C PHE A 128 -9.62 -2.78 1.06
N LEU A 129 -8.56 -2.66 0.26
CA LEU A 129 -8.49 -1.69 -0.84
C LEU A 129 -9.55 -1.96 -1.91
N CYS A 130 -9.83 -3.22 -2.21
CA CYS A 130 -10.89 -3.61 -3.14
C CYS A 130 -12.30 -3.28 -2.65
N LYS A 131 -12.51 -3.19 -1.32
CA LYS A 131 -13.80 -2.81 -0.72
C LYS A 131 -13.98 -1.30 -0.64
N GLU A 132 -12.92 -0.59 -0.23
CA GLU A 132 -12.97 0.85 -0.02
C GLU A 132 -12.73 1.67 -1.31
N GLY A 133 -12.16 1.05 -2.34
CA GLY A 133 -11.75 1.71 -3.57
C GLY A 133 -12.56 1.29 -4.79
N CYS A 134 -12.81 2.24 -5.69
CA CYS A 134 -13.11 1.90 -7.08
C CYS A 134 -11.84 1.31 -7.69
N ILE A 135 -11.80 -0.01 -7.84
CA ILE A 135 -10.70 -0.71 -8.51
C ILE A 135 -10.69 -0.27 -9.98
N PRO A 136 -9.57 0.22 -10.52
CA PRO A 136 -9.43 0.40 -11.96
C PRO A 136 -9.67 -0.96 -12.65
N ALA A 137 -10.52 -1.02 -13.68
CA ALA A 137 -10.90 -2.27 -14.32
C ALA A 137 -9.70 -3.15 -14.76
N GLU A 138 -8.61 -2.49 -15.17
CA GLU A 138 -7.32 -3.10 -15.50
C GLU A 138 -6.66 -3.88 -14.36
N MET A 139 -6.88 -3.48 -13.10
CA MET A 139 -6.30 -4.14 -11.93
C MET A 139 -7.10 -5.38 -11.50
N ILE A 140 -8.37 -5.51 -11.92
CA ILE A 140 -9.22 -6.65 -11.56
C ILE A 140 -8.59 -7.94 -12.08
N CYS A 141 -8.26 -7.99 -13.37
CA CYS A 141 -7.67 -9.18 -13.99
C CYS A 141 -6.32 -9.56 -13.35
N THR A 142 -5.49 -8.59 -12.98
CA THR A 142 -4.19 -8.88 -12.34
C THR A 142 -4.36 -9.37 -10.92
N VAL A 143 -5.29 -8.78 -10.17
CA VAL A 143 -5.69 -9.22 -8.84
C VAL A 143 -6.19 -10.67 -8.91
N PHE A 144 -7.08 -11.00 -9.87
CA PHE A 144 -7.55 -12.37 -10.11
C PHE A 144 -6.45 -13.34 -10.54
N ALA A 145 -5.57 -12.96 -11.47
CA ALA A 145 -4.47 -13.83 -11.90
C ALA A 145 -3.54 -14.22 -10.73
N MET A 146 -3.30 -13.29 -9.80
CA MET A 146 -2.50 -13.55 -8.59
C MET A 146 -3.23 -14.42 -7.56
N THR A 147 -4.57 -14.35 -7.51
CA THR A 147 -5.37 -15.22 -6.63
C THR A 147 -5.33 -16.70 -6.99
N VAL A 148 -5.11 -17.02 -8.25
CA VAL A 148 -5.01 -18.41 -8.74
C VAL A 148 -3.69 -19.06 -8.30
N TYR A 149 -2.61 -18.29 -8.11
CA TYR A 149 -1.29 -18.82 -7.77
C TYR A 149 -0.90 -18.66 -6.29
N ASP A 150 -1.37 -17.62 -5.59
CA ASP A 150 -0.89 -17.34 -4.23
C ASP A 150 -1.97 -16.84 -3.25
N LEU A 151 -3.18 -16.49 -3.68
CA LEU A 151 -4.18 -15.83 -2.80
C LEU A 151 -5.57 -16.47 -2.91
N ALA A 152 -5.68 -17.81 -2.78
CA ALA A 152 -6.93 -18.55 -2.99
C ALA A 152 -8.12 -18.04 -2.14
N GLY A 153 -7.88 -17.65 -0.88
CA GLY A 153 -8.94 -17.10 -0.01
C GLY A 153 -9.48 -15.74 -0.45
N MET A 154 -8.75 -15.04 -1.32
CA MET A 154 -9.15 -13.76 -1.88
C MET A 154 -10.15 -13.95 -3.03
N VAL A 155 -10.07 -15.04 -3.80
CA VAL A 155 -11.02 -15.38 -4.89
C VAL A 155 -12.46 -15.38 -4.36
N GLU A 156 -12.72 -16.18 -3.33
CA GLU A 156 -14.07 -16.35 -2.75
C GLU A 156 -14.63 -15.01 -2.23
N SER A 157 -13.77 -14.21 -1.60
CA SER A 157 -14.15 -12.89 -1.07
C SER A 157 -14.41 -11.84 -2.16
N LEU A 158 -13.71 -11.93 -3.31
CA LEU A 158 -13.91 -11.05 -4.46
C LEU A 158 -15.17 -11.43 -5.26
N TYR A 159 -15.44 -12.72 -5.46
CA TYR A 159 -16.68 -13.20 -6.10
C TYR A 159 -17.93 -12.86 -5.29
N GLY A 160 -17.81 -12.79 -3.95
CA GLY A 160 -18.88 -12.31 -3.08
C GLY A 160 -19.08 -10.78 -3.08
N ASN A 161 -18.21 -10.00 -3.74
CA ASN A 161 -18.30 -8.54 -3.77
C ASN A 161 -19.12 -8.06 -4.99
N PRO A 162 -20.29 -7.42 -4.77
CA PRO A 162 -21.16 -6.98 -5.87
C PRO A 162 -20.48 -6.02 -6.85
N CYS A 163 -19.56 -5.17 -6.38
CA CYS A 163 -18.87 -4.19 -7.20
C CYS A 163 -17.91 -4.87 -8.20
N ILE A 164 -17.27 -5.94 -7.76
CA ILE A 164 -16.23 -6.64 -8.52
C ILE A 164 -16.88 -7.64 -9.46
N SER A 165 -17.85 -8.40 -8.99
CA SER A 165 -18.64 -9.31 -9.83
C SER A 165 -19.27 -8.55 -11.00
N ARG A 166 -19.87 -7.37 -10.75
CA ARG A 166 -20.43 -6.54 -11.82
C ARG A 166 -19.38 -6.08 -12.84
N GLN A 167 -18.20 -5.65 -12.39
CA GLN A 167 -17.11 -5.23 -13.29
C GLN A 167 -16.52 -6.39 -14.10
N ILE A 168 -16.45 -7.61 -13.56
CA ILE A 168 -16.02 -8.80 -14.32
C ILE A 168 -17.03 -9.13 -15.42
N PHE A 169 -18.33 -9.14 -15.08
CA PHE A 169 -19.39 -9.39 -16.05
C PHE A 169 -19.43 -8.33 -17.15
N ASP A 170 -19.28 -7.05 -16.79
CA ASP A 170 -19.26 -5.93 -17.75
C ASP A 170 -17.99 -5.96 -18.63
N GLY A 171 -16.83 -6.33 -18.06
CA GLY A 171 -15.57 -6.48 -18.78
C GLY A 171 -15.57 -7.66 -19.75
N GLN A 172 -16.10 -8.82 -19.33
CA GLN A 172 -16.27 -9.98 -20.21
C GLN A 172 -17.31 -9.72 -21.31
N ALA A 173 -18.39 -8.98 -21.02
CA ALA A 173 -19.37 -8.58 -22.03
C ALA A 173 -18.74 -7.68 -23.10
N GLY A 174 -17.82 -6.78 -22.73
CA GLY A 174 -17.07 -5.94 -23.66
C GLY A 174 -16.12 -6.72 -24.59
N ASP A 175 -15.46 -7.76 -24.08
CA ASP A 175 -14.57 -8.61 -24.88
C ASP A 175 -15.33 -9.61 -25.75
N ILE A 176 -16.50 -10.10 -25.30
CA ILE A 176 -17.41 -10.92 -26.11
C ILE A 176 -18.03 -10.07 -27.24
N ALA A 177 -18.40 -8.82 -26.97
CA ALA A 177 -18.93 -7.90 -27.98
C ALA A 177 -17.89 -7.53 -29.06
N LYS A 178 -16.60 -7.45 -28.69
CA LYS A 178 -15.50 -7.23 -29.66
C LYS A 178 -15.19 -8.47 -30.50
N ASN A 179 -15.38 -9.68 -29.96
CA ASN A 179 -15.15 -10.93 -30.70
C ASN A 179 -16.36 -11.38 -31.55
N GLN A 180 -17.55 -10.81 -31.36
CA GLN A 180 -18.72 -11.11 -32.19
C GLN A 180 -19.00 -10.06 -33.29
N GLY A 181 -18.14 -9.04 -33.42
CA GLY A 181 -18.24 -8.01 -34.46
C GLY A 181 -17.63 -8.37 -35.83
N SER A 182 -17.13 -9.60 -36.02
CA SER A 182 -16.53 -10.06 -37.28
C SER A 182 -17.03 -11.46 -37.63
N GLY A 183 -18.28 -11.56 -38.09
CA GLY A 183 -18.80 -12.83 -38.57
C GLY A 183 -20.31 -12.93 -38.70
N PHE A 184 -20.98 -11.89 -39.23
CA PHE A 184 -22.32 -12.08 -39.78
C PHE A 184 -22.17 -12.39 -41.27
N VAL A 185 -22.08 -13.67 -41.60
CA VAL A 185 -22.46 -14.16 -42.93
C VAL A 185 -23.86 -14.75 -42.77
N GLU A 186 -24.84 -14.05 -43.32
CA GLU A 186 -26.21 -14.52 -43.46
C GLU A 186 -26.21 -15.84 -44.25
N CYS A 187 -26.74 -16.91 -43.66
CA CYS A 187 -27.27 -18.03 -44.42
C CYS A 187 -28.78 -17.78 -44.63
N GLY A 188 -29.14 -17.08 -45.71
CA GLY A 188 -30.44 -17.27 -46.38
C GLY A 188 -30.34 -18.53 -47.23
N SER A 189 -31.07 -19.60 -46.94
CA SER A 189 -32.47 -19.87 -47.29
C SER A 189 -32.69 -20.07 -48.80
N GLU A 190 -33.03 -21.33 -49.13
CA GLU A 190 -33.49 -21.94 -50.40
C GLU A 190 -32.44 -22.52 -51.36
#